data_AF-A0A7D5SIS5-F1
#
_entry.id   AF-A0A7D5SIS5-F1
#
_cell.length_a   1.000
_cell.length_b   1.000
_cell.length_c   1.000
_cell.angle_alpha   90.00
_cell.angle_beta   90.00
_cell.angle_gamma   90.00
#
_symmetry.space_group_name_H-M   'P 1'
#
loop_
_entity.id
_entity.type
_entity.pdbx_description
1 polymer ?
#
loop_
_entity_poly.entity_id
_entity_poly.type
_entity_poly.pdbx_seq_one_letter_code
_entity_poly.pdbx_strand_id
1 'polypeptide(L)'
;MKKFFVFVISIFLFSQLELLCVSKIIVEKGNAGQNGKYNKVNEWHFHDPKCDCDVHKLSCWEPGYINCEWEHRPSMMRLVEYAEDQIRKGLLNGTYEEIIDGIRHTVEWNATNIYNANITETVYDTN
;
A
#
# COMPACT_ATOMS: atom_id res chain seq x y z
N MET A 1 -9.64 -16.41 63.22
CA MET A 1 -10.71 -15.80 62.41
C MET A 1 -10.47 -14.29 62.27
N LYS A 2 -10.04 -13.83 61.10
CA LYS A 2 -10.29 -12.49 60.51
C LYS A 2 -9.37 -12.26 59.30
N LYS A 3 -10.00 -12.07 58.12
CA LYS A 3 -9.67 -11.15 57.01
C LYS A 3 -8.33 -11.43 56.28
N PHE A 4 -8.23 -11.41 54.96
CA PHE A 4 -8.73 -10.42 54.01
C PHE A 4 -9.03 -11.07 52.65
N PHE A 5 -10.20 -10.76 52.09
CA PHE A 5 -10.44 -10.79 50.66
C PHE A 5 -9.58 -9.69 50.02
N VAL A 6 -8.77 -10.03 49.02
CA VAL A 6 -8.27 -9.05 48.04
C VAL A 6 -8.58 -9.59 46.66
N PHE A 7 -9.67 -9.06 46.13
CA PHE A 7 -10.04 -9.07 44.73
C PHE A 7 -9.03 -8.20 43.98
N VAL A 8 -8.22 -8.77 43.10
CA VAL A 8 -7.49 -7.99 42.09
C VAL A 8 -8.14 -8.28 40.74
N ILE A 9 -9.16 -7.48 40.45
CA ILE A 9 -9.62 -7.24 39.07
C ILE A 9 -8.49 -6.49 38.39
N SER A 10 -7.82 -7.13 37.44
CA SER A 10 -7.03 -6.43 36.42
C SER A 10 -6.78 -7.36 35.24
N ILE A 11 -7.85 -7.78 34.58
CA ILE A 11 -7.73 -8.21 33.18
C ILE A 11 -7.92 -6.93 32.36
N PHE A 12 -6.79 -6.33 32.00
CA PHE A 12 -6.73 -5.37 30.89
C PHE A 12 -7.23 -6.11 29.64
N LEU A 13 -8.52 -6.01 29.36
CA LEU A 13 -9.03 -6.14 28.00
C LEU A 13 -8.54 -4.89 27.27
N PHE A 14 -7.26 -4.88 26.91
CA PHE A 14 -6.78 -4.02 25.84
C PHE A 14 -7.50 -4.54 24.60
N SER A 15 -8.64 -3.92 24.30
CA SER A 15 -9.31 -4.04 23.02
C SER A 15 -8.25 -3.79 21.96
N GLN A 16 -7.86 -4.84 21.25
CA GLN A 16 -7.15 -4.65 20.00
C GLN A 16 -8.15 -3.92 19.12
N LEU A 17 -7.95 -2.60 18.99
CA LEU A 17 -8.65 -1.80 17.99
C LEU A 17 -8.24 -2.43 16.67
N GLU A 18 -9.15 -3.20 16.07
CA GLU A 18 -8.93 -3.80 14.77
C GLU A 18 -8.90 -2.64 13.78
N LEU A 19 -7.68 -2.24 13.40
CA LEU A 19 -7.46 -1.33 12.30
C LEU A 19 -8.06 -1.97 11.06
N LEU A 20 -9.19 -1.43 10.60
CA LEU A 20 -9.85 -1.90 9.40
C LEU A 20 -9.10 -1.33 8.19
N CYS A 21 -8.81 -2.21 7.24
CA CYS A 21 -8.26 -1.80 5.97
C CYS A 21 -9.39 -1.11 5.19
N VAL A 22 -9.26 0.19 4.93
CA VAL A 22 -10.31 0.94 4.22
C VAL A 22 -10.08 0.91 2.72
N SER A 23 -8.82 1.05 2.29
CA SER A 23 -8.48 0.98 0.87
C SER A 23 -7.09 0.43 0.62
N LYS A 24 -6.91 -0.14 -0.57
CA LYS A 24 -5.64 -0.62 -1.08
C LYS A 24 -5.42 -0.10 -2.50
N ILE A 25 -4.24 0.45 -2.74
CA ILE A 25 -3.81 0.88 -4.07
C ILE A 25 -2.68 -0.04 -4.51
N ILE A 26 -2.86 -0.72 -5.64
CA ILE A 26 -1.87 -1.63 -6.20
C ILE A 26 -1.38 -1.04 -7.51
N VAL A 27 -0.09 -0.74 -7.60
CA VAL A 27 0.58 -0.28 -8.81
C VAL A 27 1.50 -1.38 -9.33
N GLU A 28 1.14 -1.94 -10.47
CA GLU A 28 1.92 -2.96 -11.18
C GLU A 28 2.54 -2.36 -12.45
N LYS A 29 3.87 -2.46 -12.56
CA LYS A 29 4.64 -2.02 -13.72
C LYS A 29 5.46 -3.18 -14.27
N GLY A 30 5.37 -3.42 -15.57
CA GLY A 30 6.20 -4.37 -16.29
C GLY A 30 6.57 -3.91 -17.69
N ASN A 31 7.86 -3.95 -18.02
CA ASN A 31 8.42 -3.86 -19.38
C ASN A 31 7.75 -2.78 -20.28
N ALA A 32 7.82 -1.47 -19.95
CA ALA A 32 7.13 -0.49 -20.81
C ALA A 32 7.76 -0.44 -22.22
N GLY A 33 6.92 -0.41 -23.26
CA GLY A 33 7.27 -0.60 -24.68
C GLY A 33 8.52 0.14 -25.19
N GLN A 34 9.09 -0.37 -26.30
CA GLN A 34 10.34 0.08 -26.94
C GLN A 34 10.49 1.59 -27.17
N ASN A 35 9.38 2.32 -27.31
CA ASN A 35 9.36 3.76 -27.64
C ASN A 35 8.97 4.68 -26.47
N GLY A 36 8.88 4.14 -25.25
CA GLY A 36 8.96 4.95 -24.04
C GLY A 36 7.90 6.02 -23.87
N LYS A 37 6.70 5.80 -24.39
CA LYS A 37 5.53 6.66 -24.17
C LYS A 37 4.26 5.83 -24.29
N TYR A 38 3.79 5.30 -23.17
CA TYR A 38 2.41 4.86 -23.07
C TYR A 38 1.78 5.46 -21.83
N ASN A 39 0.86 6.41 -22.08
CA ASN A 39 -0.05 7.04 -21.12
C ASN A 39 -1.25 6.12 -20.82
N LYS A 40 -1.20 4.83 -21.21
CA LYS A 40 -2.32 3.89 -21.03
C LYS A 40 -2.05 3.02 -19.81
N VAL A 41 -2.69 3.42 -18.73
CA VAL A 41 -2.83 2.60 -17.55
C VAL A 41 -4.17 1.91 -17.65
N ASN A 42 -4.18 0.62 -17.35
CA ASN A 42 -5.41 -0.08 -17.07
C ASN A 42 -5.73 0.09 -15.58
N GLU A 43 -6.95 0.52 -15.30
CA GLU A 43 -7.45 0.79 -13.97
C GLU A 43 -8.63 -0.13 -13.66
N TRP A 44 -8.60 -0.78 -12.49
CA TRP A 44 -9.68 -1.63 -11.99
C TRP A 44 -10.04 -1.25 -10.57
N HIS A 45 -11.33 -1.26 -10.29
CA HIS A 45 -11.92 -0.97 -8.98
C HIS A 45 -12.71 -2.20 -8.55
N PHE A 46 -12.37 -2.78 -7.41
CA PHE A 46 -13.06 -3.95 -6.87
C PHE A 46 -12.92 -4.03 -5.35
N HIS A 47 -13.81 -4.76 -4.70
CA HIS A 47 -13.74 -5.01 -3.26
C HIS A 47 -13.01 -6.34 -2.99
N ASP A 48 -12.03 -6.34 -2.09
CA ASP A 48 -11.32 -7.57 -1.68
C ASP A 48 -11.91 -8.08 -0.34
N PRO A 49 -12.67 -9.19 -0.37
CA PRO A 49 -13.37 -9.71 0.80
C PRO A 49 -12.44 -10.27 1.88
N LYS A 50 -11.14 -10.45 1.59
CA LYS A 50 -10.16 -10.93 2.57
C LYS A 50 -9.73 -9.82 3.53
N CYS A 51 -9.58 -8.60 3.02
CA CYS A 51 -9.25 -7.41 3.82
C CYS A 51 -10.48 -6.58 4.17
N ASP A 52 -11.65 -6.89 3.59
CA ASP A 52 -12.86 -6.06 3.64
C ASP A 52 -12.58 -4.61 3.19
N CYS A 53 -11.88 -4.48 2.06
CA CYS A 53 -11.33 -3.19 1.62
C CYS A 53 -11.55 -2.90 0.13
N ASP A 54 -11.65 -1.62 -0.22
CA ASP A 54 -11.75 -1.16 -1.61
C ASP A 54 -10.36 -1.18 -2.26
N VAL A 55 -10.23 -1.88 -3.38
CA VAL A 55 -8.99 -2.04 -4.11
C VAL A 55 -9.01 -1.27 -5.42
N HIS A 56 -8.00 -0.42 -5.59
CA HIS A 56 -7.71 0.32 -6.79
C HIS A 56 -6.43 -0.23 -7.41
N LYS A 57 -6.60 -1.04 -8.46
CA LYS A 57 -5.48 -1.62 -9.18
C LYS A 57 -5.16 -0.80 -10.42
N LEU A 58 -3.89 -0.50 -10.58
CA LEU A 58 -3.29 0.33 -11.60
C LEU A 58 -2.17 -0.48 -12.26
N SER A 59 -2.32 -0.85 -13.53
CA SER A 59 -1.34 -1.71 -14.19
C SER A 59 -0.90 -1.19 -15.56
N CYS A 60 0.40 -1.29 -15.81
CA CYS A 60 1.02 -1.04 -17.12
C CYS A 60 1.99 -2.17 -17.44
N TRP A 61 1.69 -2.95 -18.49
CA TRP A 61 2.48 -4.10 -18.93
C TRP A 61 2.51 -4.18 -20.46
N GLU A 62 3.70 -4.13 -21.07
CA GLU A 62 3.91 -4.33 -22.51
C GLU A 62 5.26 -5.06 -22.75
N PRO A 63 5.67 -5.40 -23.98
CA PRO A 63 7.03 -5.82 -24.29
C PRO A 63 7.93 -4.59 -24.58
N GLY A 64 8.76 -4.19 -23.62
CA GLY A 64 9.78 -3.14 -23.78
C GLY A 64 10.69 -2.92 -22.55
N TYR A 65 11.44 -1.80 -22.53
CA TYR A 65 12.52 -1.52 -21.56
C TYR A 65 12.46 -0.12 -20.89
N ILE A 66 11.36 0.63 -21.01
CA ILE A 66 11.25 2.01 -20.48
C ILE A 66 10.28 2.05 -19.27
N ASN A 67 10.26 3.16 -18.52
CA ASN A 67 9.37 3.34 -17.36
C ASN A 67 7.91 3.63 -17.76
N CYS A 68 6.95 3.13 -16.99
CA CYS A 68 5.57 3.60 -17.01
C CYS A 68 5.48 4.97 -16.32
N GLU A 69 5.01 5.99 -17.06
CA GLU A 69 4.80 7.35 -16.57
C GLU A 69 3.32 7.72 -16.63
N TRP A 70 2.83 8.29 -15.53
CA TRP A 70 1.47 8.80 -15.38
C TRP A 70 1.38 10.20 -15.99
N GLU A 71 0.56 10.38 -17.01
CA GLU A 71 0.23 11.74 -17.47
C GLU A 71 -0.63 12.47 -16.42
N HIS A 72 -1.56 11.75 -15.79
CA HIS A 72 -2.36 12.22 -14.67
C HIS A 72 -2.33 11.18 -13.55
N ARG A 73 -1.81 11.57 -12.39
CA ARG A 73 -1.71 10.70 -11.22
C ARG A 73 -3.05 10.68 -10.47
N PRO A 74 -3.57 9.49 -10.13
CA PRO A 74 -4.62 9.36 -9.12
C PRO A 74 -4.25 10.08 -7.82
N SER A 75 -5.12 10.96 -7.35
CA SER A 75 -4.93 11.80 -6.14
C SER A 75 -4.82 11.01 -4.84
N MET A 76 -5.21 9.74 -4.88
CA MET A 76 -5.26 8.82 -3.76
C MET A 76 -3.91 8.15 -3.42
N MET A 77 -2.90 8.25 -4.29
CA MET A 77 -1.55 7.74 -4.01
C MET A 77 -0.79 8.71 -3.11
N ARG A 78 -0.53 8.33 -1.86
CA ARG A 78 0.21 9.19 -0.90
C ARG A 78 1.64 8.72 -0.68
N LEU A 79 1.88 7.40 -0.68
CA LEU A 79 3.19 6.80 -0.43
C LEU A 79 3.81 6.08 -1.63
N VAL A 80 3.08 5.90 -2.73
CA VAL A 80 3.63 5.27 -3.96
C VAL A 80 4.89 6.00 -4.46
N GLU A 81 4.93 7.33 -4.42
CA GLU A 81 6.10 8.11 -4.88
C GLU A 81 7.35 7.84 -4.06
N TYR A 82 7.18 7.64 -2.76
CA TYR A 82 8.28 7.26 -1.88
C TYR A 82 8.87 5.92 -2.31
N ALA A 83 8.02 4.91 -2.54
CA ALA A 83 8.45 3.59 -3.01
C ALA A 83 9.12 3.66 -4.39
N GLU A 84 8.57 4.43 -5.34
CA GLU A 84 9.20 4.66 -6.65
C GLU A 84 10.60 5.29 -6.51
N ASP A 85 10.76 6.24 -5.59
CA ASP A 85 12.05 6.86 -5.32
C ASP A 85 13.08 5.89 -4.72
N GLN A 86 12.65 5.02 -3.79
CA GLN A 86 13.50 3.95 -3.25
C GLN A 86 13.95 2.98 -4.36
N ILE A 87 13.04 2.57 -5.24
CA ILE A 87 13.35 1.70 -6.38
C ILE A 87 14.36 2.36 -7.32
N ARG A 88 14.18 3.64 -7.66
CA ARG A 88 15.15 4.39 -8.50
C ARG A 88 16.54 4.47 -7.87
N LYS A 89 16.62 4.50 -6.53
CA LYS A 89 17.88 4.45 -5.77
C LYS A 89 18.49 3.04 -5.67
N GLY A 90 17.83 2.02 -6.21
CA GLY A 90 18.29 0.62 -6.20
C GLY A 90 17.81 -0.20 -5.02
N LEU A 91 16.96 0.36 -4.13
CA LEU A 91 16.31 -0.38 -3.06
C LEU A 91 15.07 -1.07 -3.63
N LEU A 92 15.29 -2.26 -4.22
CA LEU A 92 14.27 -2.98 -4.99
C LEU A 92 13.16 -3.59 -4.13
N ASN A 93 13.33 -3.69 -2.82
CA ASN A 93 12.29 -4.15 -1.90
C ASN A 93 12.31 -3.35 -0.61
N GLY A 94 11.15 -3.24 0.02
CA GLY A 94 11.01 -2.60 1.31
C GLY A 94 9.56 -2.35 1.70
N THR A 95 9.43 -1.80 2.90
CA THR A 95 8.17 -1.34 3.46
C THR A 95 8.41 -0.01 4.16
N TYR A 96 7.42 0.87 4.15
CA TYR A 96 7.44 2.14 4.84
C TYR A 96 6.04 2.48 5.36
N GLU A 97 5.98 3.07 6.54
CA GLU A 97 4.73 3.43 7.19
C GLU A 97 4.79 4.92 7.57
N GLU A 98 3.68 5.62 7.34
CA GLU A 98 3.51 7.02 7.72
C GLU A 98 2.07 7.29 8.14
N ILE A 99 1.88 8.21 9.10
CA ILE A 99 0.57 8.73 9.46
C ILE A 99 0.34 10.01 8.67
N ILE A 100 -0.69 10.01 7.82
CA ILE A 100 -1.03 11.10 6.92
C ILE A 100 -2.46 11.53 7.22
N ASP A 101 -2.65 12.80 7.58
CA ASP A 101 -3.97 13.36 7.93
C ASP A 101 -4.69 12.54 9.04
N GLY A 102 -3.92 11.93 9.95
CA GLY A 102 -4.42 11.10 11.05
C GLY A 102 -4.69 9.63 10.69
N ILE A 103 -4.56 9.26 9.42
CA ILE A 103 -4.80 7.92 8.89
C ILE A 103 -3.45 7.20 8.72
N ARG A 104 -3.38 5.91 9.02
CA ARG A 104 -2.14 5.14 8.83
C ARG A 104 -2.05 4.62 7.40
N HIS A 105 -0.95 4.93 6.74
CA HIS A 105 -0.61 4.42 5.41
C HIS A 105 0.62 3.52 5.52
N THR A 106 0.56 2.35 4.91
CA THR A 106 1.71 1.47 4.73
C THR A 106 1.92 1.24 3.25
N VAL A 107 3.14 1.51 2.76
CA VAL A 107 3.54 1.15 1.40
C VAL A 107 4.55 0.01 1.44
N GLU A 108 4.32 -0.98 0.61
CA GLU A 108 5.21 -2.11 0.38
C GLU A 108 5.60 -2.12 -1.10
N TRP A 109 6.86 -2.42 -1.39
CA TRP A 109 7.31 -2.55 -2.77
C TRP A 109 8.23 -3.74 -2.97
N ASN A 110 8.12 -4.32 -4.15
CA ASN A 110 8.99 -5.38 -4.64
C ASN A 110 9.21 -5.19 -6.14
N ALA A 111 10.48 -5.13 -6.54
CA ALA A 111 10.89 -4.90 -7.90
C ALA A 111 11.99 -5.90 -8.31
N THR A 112 11.95 -6.35 -9.57
CA THR A 112 13.04 -7.18 -10.13
C THR A 112 14.17 -6.31 -10.69
N ASN A 113 13.83 -5.09 -11.12
CA ASN A 113 14.73 -4.02 -11.51
C ASN A 113 13.95 -2.70 -11.44
N ILE A 114 14.57 -1.57 -11.78
CA ILE A 114 13.93 -0.24 -11.66
C ILE A 114 12.72 -0.02 -12.57
N TYR A 115 12.48 -0.90 -13.55
CA TYR A 115 11.40 -0.83 -14.54
C TYR A 115 10.24 -1.80 -14.23
N ASN A 116 10.48 -2.79 -13.37
CA ASN A 116 9.57 -3.90 -13.11
C ASN A 116 9.27 -3.97 -11.61
N ALA A 117 8.15 -3.38 -11.20
CA ALA A 117 7.80 -3.18 -9.81
C ALA A 117 6.34 -3.50 -9.52
N ASN A 118 6.09 -4.02 -8.34
CA ASN A 118 4.79 -4.09 -7.71
C ASN A 118 4.87 -3.26 -6.42
N ILE A 119 4.01 -2.25 -6.33
CA ILE A 119 3.90 -1.35 -5.19
C ILE A 119 2.47 -1.47 -4.66
N THR A 120 2.32 -1.73 -3.37
CA THR A 120 1.03 -1.79 -2.69
C THR A 120 1.01 -0.77 -1.57
N GLU A 121 0.11 0.21 -1.66
CA GLU A 121 -0.22 1.11 -0.55
C GLU A 121 -1.51 0.63 0.11
N THR A 122 -1.50 0.49 1.42
CA THR A 122 -2.65 0.08 2.24
C THR A 122 -2.97 1.19 3.23
N VAL A 123 -4.24 1.57 3.29
CA VAL A 123 -4.76 2.64 4.14
C VAL A 123 -5.60 2.02 5.24
N TYR A 124 -5.24 2.32 6.49
CA TYR A 124 -5.91 1.82 7.69
C TYR A 124 -6.59 2.96 8.42
N ASP A 125 -7.86 2.80 8.74
CA ASP A 125 -8.59 3.74 9.57
C ASP A 125 -8.91 3.13 10.93
N THR A 126 -8.86 3.98 11.94
CA THR A 126 -9.35 3.69 13.29
C THR A 126 -10.75 4.27 13.39
N ASN A 127 -11.77 3.46 13.09
CA ASN A 127 -13.15 3.80 13.47
C ASN A 127 -13.27 3.94 15.00
#